data_AF-A0A2U1S4S7-F1
#
_entry.id   AF-A0A2U1S4S7-F1
#
_cell.length_a   1.000
_cell.length_b   1.000
_cell.length_c   1.000
_cell.angle_alpha   90.00
_cell.angle_beta   90.00
_cell.angle_gamma   90.00
#
_symmetry.space_group_name_H-M   'P 1'
#
loop_
_entity.id
_entity.type
_entity.pdbx_description
1 polymer ?
#
loop_
_entity_poly.entity_id
_entity_poly.type
_entity_poly.pdbx_seq_one_letter_code
_entity_poly.pdbx_strand_id
1 'polypeptide(L)'
;MMIRIGIYNHWLSTLGGGEKVTGAMAEALSHYYRVDLIGPERISRSLIEDRINVDLGKVDVKVINIMERTPSFTKDYDLFINATHGAILPTMCRRNILYVYFPIRLDGGPPLKRKLKGFLFRRFRYGYPLEGFYPADRYQGTVLWWTGPHAKLQVPLPKSTHPLALELAVRGYRTPDAAPPQIRLRIGGEEVVETLPALSRHHFRRIRVPIPRRLAQREFIEAEILADTFCPAADGSSTDARDLGVMLGWARSTNGFDPIHWLLSRCIPDVDTRLQNQIELLSSELRLDRYQTIWAVSRYTQRWIRRYWNRESELLYPPVDSASGGNGTKRNAILSVGRFFDGHHNKKHFEMVEAFKAMCDAGLRDWELILVGGTHTGKIHQAYLERLKQSCAGYPISILTNIPFARLQELYRASALYWHATGYEEDESTAPERFEHFGMSTVEAMSAGCVPVVIGRAGQVEIIQDGRSGFLWSTLTDLKRYSLMLIRDEHLRQRLADGAIARSREFARDVFVANTLRTVERALCRPA
;
A
#
# COMPACT_ATOMS: atom_id res chain seq x y z
N MET A 1 -24.90 -8.33 -16.86
CA MET A 1 -23.77 -8.98 -16.15
C MET A 1 -23.67 -8.36 -14.77
N MET A 2 -23.44 -9.17 -13.73
CA MET A 2 -23.19 -8.67 -12.38
C MET A 2 -21.80 -8.03 -12.34
N ILE A 3 -21.69 -6.84 -11.76
CA ILE A 3 -20.43 -6.08 -11.66
C ILE A 3 -19.42 -6.87 -10.80
N ARG A 4 -18.17 -6.95 -11.29
CA ARG A 4 -17.04 -7.59 -10.60
C ARG A 4 -16.08 -6.55 -10.03
N ILE A 5 -15.79 -6.66 -8.73
CA ILE A 5 -14.87 -5.78 -8.01
C ILE A 5 -13.69 -6.60 -7.49
N GLY A 6 -12.47 -6.16 -7.81
CA GLY A 6 -11.24 -6.75 -7.27
C GLY A 6 -10.64 -5.83 -6.21
N ILE A 7 -10.38 -6.33 -5.01
CA ILE A 7 -9.76 -5.57 -3.92
C ILE A 7 -8.40 -6.19 -3.60
N TYR A 8 -7.33 -5.46 -3.81
CA TYR A 8 -5.96 -5.94 -3.62
C TYR A 8 -5.30 -5.33 -2.39
N ASN A 9 -4.78 -6.18 -1.50
CA ASN A 9 -3.91 -5.78 -0.40
C ASN A 9 -2.70 -6.71 -0.33
N HIS A 10 -1.50 -6.18 -0.59
CA HIS A 10 -0.25 -6.94 -0.51
C HIS A 10 0.01 -7.51 0.89
N TRP A 11 -0.45 -6.81 1.93
CA TRP A 11 -0.19 -7.16 3.33
C TRP A 11 -1.30 -7.99 3.96
N LEU A 12 -2.16 -8.64 3.15
CA LEU A 12 -3.36 -9.35 3.63
C LEU A 12 -3.09 -10.37 4.74
N SER A 13 -1.91 -11.02 4.76
CA SER A 13 -1.51 -11.97 5.79
C SER A 13 -1.11 -11.35 7.13
N THR A 14 -0.94 -10.02 7.19
CA THR A 14 -0.59 -9.29 8.43
C THR A 14 -1.75 -9.25 9.42
N LEU A 15 -2.99 -9.24 8.91
CA LEU A 15 -4.22 -9.20 9.71
C LEU A 15 -4.26 -8.06 10.75
N GLY A 16 -3.73 -6.89 10.38
CA GLY A 16 -3.73 -5.69 11.20
C GLY A 16 -4.91 -4.75 10.89
N GLY A 17 -4.80 -3.50 11.35
CA GLY A 17 -5.83 -2.48 11.12
C GLY A 17 -6.04 -2.15 9.63
N GLY A 18 -5.01 -2.28 8.78
CA GLY A 18 -5.16 -2.09 7.33
C GLY A 18 -5.98 -3.21 6.69
N GLU A 19 -5.73 -4.45 7.10
CA GLU A 19 -6.46 -5.60 6.61
C GLU A 19 -7.92 -5.56 7.06
N LYS A 20 -8.18 -5.04 8.27
CA LYS A 20 -9.55 -4.75 8.76
C LYS A 20 -10.33 -3.83 7.81
N VAL A 21 -9.71 -2.76 7.30
CA VAL A 21 -10.34 -1.90 6.28
C VAL A 21 -10.68 -2.71 5.03
N THR A 22 -9.73 -3.51 4.55
CA THR A 22 -9.87 -4.24 3.28
C THR A 22 -10.96 -5.32 3.41
N GLY A 23 -10.99 -6.05 4.53
CA GLY A 23 -11.99 -7.09 4.81
C GLY A 23 -13.39 -6.51 4.96
N ALA A 24 -13.56 -5.44 5.75
CA ALA A 24 -14.86 -4.78 5.92
C ALA A 24 -15.38 -4.17 4.60
N MET A 25 -14.47 -3.67 3.75
CA MET A 25 -14.82 -3.19 2.42
C MET A 25 -15.32 -4.35 1.53
N ALA A 26 -14.63 -5.49 1.57
CA ALA A 26 -15.00 -6.67 0.79
C ALA A 26 -16.35 -7.24 1.22
N GLU A 27 -16.57 -7.40 2.54
CA GLU A 27 -17.84 -7.80 3.15
C GLU A 27 -18.97 -6.89 2.66
N ALA A 28 -18.84 -5.58 2.85
CA ALA A 28 -19.84 -4.58 2.47
C ALA A 28 -20.24 -4.66 1.00
N LEU A 29 -19.24 -4.74 0.10
CA LEU A 29 -19.47 -4.78 -1.34
C LEU A 29 -20.04 -6.12 -1.81
N SER A 30 -19.74 -7.22 -1.12
CA SER A 30 -20.20 -8.57 -1.49
C SER A 30 -21.72 -8.76 -1.39
N HIS A 31 -22.42 -7.87 -0.68
CA HIS A 31 -23.88 -7.86 -0.64
C HIS A 31 -24.53 -7.41 -1.96
N TYR A 32 -23.80 -6.67 -2.80
CA TYR A 32 -24.32 -6.04 -4.01
C TYR A 32 -23.57 -6.44 -5.29
N TYR A 33 -22.32 -6.86 -5.16
CA TYR A 33 -21.39 -7.13 -6.26
C TYR A 33 -20.68 -8.45 -6.08
N ARG A 34 -20.11 -8.99 -7.16
CA ARG A 34 -19.17 -10.11 -7.06
C ARG A 34 -17.81 -9.55 -6.65
N VAL A 35 -17.31 -9.95 -5.48
CA VAL A 35 -16.07 -9.41 -4.90
C VAL A 35 -14.99 -10.49 -4.82
N ASP A 36 -13.83 -10.17 -5.39
CA ASP A 36 -12.59 -10.92 -5.21
C ASP A 36 -11.66 -10.15 -4.23
N LEU A 37 -11.29 -10.76 -3.10
CA LEU A 37 -10.28 -10.26 -2.17
C LEU A 37 -8.93 -10.91 -2.49
N ILE A 38 -7.93 -10.10 -2.81
CA ILE A 38 -6.70 -10.56 -3.47
C ILE A 38 -5.47 -10.19 -2.63
N GLY A 39 -4.60 -11.17 -2.40
CA GLY A 39 -3.30 -11.00 -1.74
C GLY A 39 -2.23 -11.95 -2.31
N PRO A 40 -0.95 -11.75 -1.97
CA PRO A 40 0.16 -12.53 -2.53
C PRO A 40 0.30 -13.93 -1.89
N GLU A 41 -0.24 -14.12 -0.69
CA GLU A 41 -0.07 -15.32 0.12
C GLU A 41 -1.41 -16.04 0.33
N ARG A 42 -1.33 -17.36 0.48
CA ARG A 42 -2.50 -18.17 0.83
C ARG A 42 -2.81 -18.02 2.31
N ILE A 43 -4.03 -17.54 2.60
CA ILE A 43 -4.55 -17.41 3.95
C ILE A 43 -5.95 -18.04 4.03
N SER A 44 -6.26 -18.71 5.14
CA SER A 44 -7.59 -19.26 5.33
C SER A 44 -8.61 -18.15 5.58
N ARG A 45 -9.79 -18.28 4.97
CA ARG A 45 -10.89 -17.34 5.16
C ARG A 45 -11.26 -17.20 6.64
N SER A 46 -11.41 -18.33 7.35
CA SER A 46 -11.75 -18.34 8.77
C SER A 46 -10.74 -17.56 9.63
N LEU A 47 -9.44 -17.64 9.33
CA LEU A 47 -8.43 -16.88 10.05
C LEU A 47 -8.58 -15.37 9.84
N ILE A 48 -8.94 -14.95 8.62
CA ILE A 48 -9.25 -13.54 8.34
C ILE A 48 -10.49 -13.12 9.14
N GLU A 49 -11.59 -13.87 9.00
CA GLU A 49 -12.87 -13.58 9.67
C GLU A 49 -12.71 -13.46 11.19
N ASP A 50 -11.99 -14.41 11.81
CA ASP A 50 -11.74 -14.44 13.25
C ASP A 50 -10.85 -13.27 13.72
N ARG A 51 -9.81 -12.92 12.95
CA ARG A 51 -8.78 -11.99 13.43
C ARG A 51 -9.16 -10.52 13.24
N ILE A 52 -9.83 -10.19 12.15
CA ILE A 52 -10.24 -8.82 11.83
C ILE A 52 -11.76 -8.59 11.92
N ASN A 53 -12.52 -9.59 12.38
CA ASN A 53 -13.95 -9.52 12.70
C ASN A 53 -14.81 -9.12 11.49
N VAL A 54 -14.83 -9.95 10.44
CA VAL A 54 -15.57 -9.72 9.18
C VAL A 54 -16.26 -11.01 8.72
N ASP A 55 -17.33 -10.90 7.92
CA ASP A 55 -17.95 -12.01 7.19
C ASP A 55 -17.50 -12.00 5.72
N LEU A 56 -16.75 -13.02 5.31
CA LEU A 56 -16.25 -13.19 3.95
C LEU A 56 -16.94 -14.37 3.25
N GLY A 57 -18.08 -14.85 3.76
CA GLY A 57 -18.83 -15.98 3.21
C GLY A 57 -19.20 -15.81 1.72
N LYS A 58 -19.43 -14.55 1.29
CA LYS A 58 -19.77 -14.16 -0.09
C LYS A 58 -18.57 -13.61 -0.90
N VAL A 59 -17.36 -13.68 -0.36
CA VAL A 59 -16.14 -13.12 -0.96
C VAL A 59 -15.23 -14.24 -1.48
N ASP A 60 -14.82 -14.14 -2.74
CA ASP A 60 -13.83 -15.04 -3.34
C ASP A 60 -12.42 -14.59 -2.92
N VAL A 61 -11.67 -15.40 -2.16
CA VAL A 61 -10.29 -15.07 -1.74
C VAL A 61 -9.28 -15.65 -2.73
N LYS A 62 -8.46 -14.80 -3.36
CA LYS A 62 -7.52 -15.18 -4.42
C LYS A 62 -6.07 -14.90 -4.06
N VAL A 63 -5.19 -15.81 -4.49
CA VAL A 63 -3.74 -15.68 -4.32
C VAL A 63 -3.14 -15.21 -5.64
N ILE A 64 -2.75 -13.94 -5.70
CA ILE A 64 -2.09 -13.33 -6.84
C ILE A 64 -1.01 -12.39 -6.30
N ASN A 65 0.26 -12.67 -6.61
CA ASN A 65 1.34 -11.76 -6.28
C ASN A 65 1.57 -10.76 -7.43
N ILE A 66 1.09 -9.53 -7.28
CA ILE A 66 1.26 -8.46 -8.30
C ILE A 66 2.69 -7.94 -8.41
N MET A 67 3.57 -8.28 -7.46
CA MET A 67 4.99 -7.90 -7.55
C MET A 67 5.78 -8.88 -8.43
N GLU A 68 5.30 -10.11 -8.54
CA GLU A 68 5.91 -11.18 -9.35
C GLU A 68 5.18 -11.42 -10.66
N ARG A 69 3.96 -10.87 -10.79
CA ARG A 69 3.14 -10.97 -11.99
C ARG A 69 2.61 -9.60 -12.37
N THR A 70 2.54 -9.36 -13.66
CA THR A 70 2.00 -8.13 -14.24
C THR A 70 0.50 -7.92 -13.95
N PRO A 71 -0.02 -6.68 -14.08
CA PRO A 71 -1.38 -6.35 -13.66
C PRO A 71 -2.49 -6.80 -14.64
N SER A 72 -2.22 -7.71 -15.59
CA SER A 72 -3.19 -8.07 -16.64
C SER A 72 -4.51 -8.61 -16.09
N PHE A 73 -4.47 -9.35 -14.99
CA PHE A 73 -5.65 -9.88 -14.29
C PHE A 73 -6.65 -8.79 -13.87
N THR A 74 -6.18 -7.54 -13.69
CA THR A 74 -7.06 -6.42 -13.34
C THR A 74 -8.04 -6.05 -14.46
N LYS A 75 -7.78 -6.47 -15.71
CA LYS A 75 -8.71 -6.27 -16.85
C LYS A 75 -10.05 -6.99 -16.67
N ASP A 76 -10.09 -8.04 -15.85
CA ASP A 76 -11.26 -8.90 -15.67
C ASP A 76 -12.32 -8.31 -14.72
N TYR A 77 -12.03 -7.13 -14.16
CA TYR A 77 -12.90 -6.42 -13.22
C TYR A 77 -13.48 -5.17 -13.85
N ASP A 78 -14.69 -4.82 -13.41
CA ASP A 78 -15.35 -3.56 -13.74
C ASP A 78 -14.82 -2.39 -12.89
N LEU A 79 -14.29 -2.72 -11.71
CA LEU A 79 -13.64 -1.82 -10.76
C LEU A 79 -12.52 -2.54 -10.00
N PHE A 80 -11.35 -1.90 -9.91
CA PHE A 80 -10.23 -2.40 -9.11
C PHE A 80 -9.87 -1.43 -7.98
N ILE A 81 -9.77 -1.94 -6.76
CA ILE A 81 -9.43 -1.18 -5.57
C ILE A 81 -8.06 -1.63 -5.07
N ASN A 82 -7.07 -0.72 -5.09
CA ASN A 82 -5.78 -0.95 -4.45
C ASN A 82 -5.82 -0.40 -3.02
N ALA A 83 -5.75 -1.29 -2.03
CA ALA A 83 -5.68 -0.98 -0.61
C ALA A 83 -4.33 -1.42 0.00
N THR A 84 -3.25 -1.37 -0.79
CA THR A 84 -1.90 -1.71 -0.33
C THR A 84 -1.19 -0.51 0.29
N HIS A 85 -0.75 -0.64 1.55
CA HIS A 85 0.10 0.37 2.18
C HIS A 85 1.46 0.49 1.48
N GLY A 86 1.89 1.73 1.22
CA GLY A 86 3.22 2.02 0.70
C GLY A 86 3.40 1.79 -0.81
N ALA A 87 2.36 1.39 -1.55
CA ALA A 87 2.50 1.07 -2.97
C ALA A 87 1.36 1.61 -3.84
N ILE A 88 1.73 2.30 -4.92
CA ILE A 88 0.83 2.64 -6.02
C ILE A 88 1.00 1.57 -7.09
N LEU A 89 0.09 0.60 -7.09
CA LEU A 89 0.16 -0.57 -7.98
C LEU A 89 -0.20 -0.18 -9.42
N PRO A 90 0.43 -0.81 -10.43
CA PRO A 90 -0.02 -0.68 -11.80
C PRO A 90 -1.36 -1.41 -11.99
N THR A 91 -2.23 -0.91 -12.86
CA THR A 91 -3.55 -1.48 -13.12
C THR A 91 -4.00 -1.25 -14.55
N MET A 92 -4.67 -2.26 -15.10
CA MET A 92 -5.28 -2.29 -16.43
C MET A 92 -6.82 -2.30 -16.38
N CYS A 93 -7.41 -2.31 -15.18
CA CYS A 93 -8.86 -2.12 -15.04
C CYS A 93 -9.24 -0.72 -15.55
N ARG A 94 -10.44 -0.61 -16.14
CA ARG A 94 -10.94 0.68 -16.66
C ARG A 94 -11.15 1.70 -15.54
N ARG A 95 -11.69 1.25 -14.40
CA ARG A 95 -11.98 2.10 -13.24
C ARG A 95 -11.16 1.64 -12.05
N ASN A 96 -10.50 2.58 -11.38
CA ASN A 96 -9.61 2.26 -10.27
C ASN A 96 -9.79 3.23 -9.10
N ILE A 97 -9.75 2.66 -7.90
CA ILE A 97 -9.75 3.40 -6.63
C ILE A 97 -8.45 3.07 -5.87
N LEU A 98 -7.80 4.10 -5.34
CA LEU A 98 -6.63 3.95 -4.47
C LEU A 98 -7.01 4.30 -3.03
N TYR A 99 -6.90 3.36 -2.10
CA TYR A 99 -7.07 3.62 -0.67
C TYR A 99 -5.71 3.89 -0.02
N VAL A 100 -5.53 5.11 0.49
CA VAL A 100 -4.26 5.61 0.98
C VAL A 100 -4.30 5.70 2.51
N TYR A 101 -3.53 4.83 3.16
CA TYR A 101 -3.24 4.95 4.59
C TYR A 101 -2.31 6.13 4.86
N PHE A 102 -1.25 6.27 4.07
CA PHE A 102 -0.37 7.42 4.04
C PHE A 102 0.40 7.47 2.71
N PRO A 103 0.58 8.65 2.09
CA PRO A 103 1.23 8.75 0.80
C PRO A 103 2.75 8.57 0.91
N ILE A 104 3.32 7.78 0.00
CA ILE A 104 4.77 7.75 -0.21
C ILE A 104 5.23 9.02 -0.94
N ARG A 105 6.48 9.44 -0.72
CA ARG A 105 7.11 10.43 -1.60
C ARG A 105 7.31 9.78 -2.97
N LEU A 106 6.90 10.49 -4.03
CA LEU A 106 7.13 10.00 -5.39
C LEU A 106 8.58 10.30 -5.76
N ASP A 107 9.37 9.25 -5.98
CA ASP A 107 10.75 9.37 -6.43
C ASP A 107 10.85 10.10 -7.79
N GLY A 108 12.02 10.68 -8.08
CA GLY A 108 12.38 11.11 -9.43
C GLY A 108 12.75 12.58 -9.63
N GLY A 109 13.58 13.20 -8.78
CA GLY A 109 14.14 14.53 -9.05
C GLY A 109 13.10 15.66 -9.25
N PRO A 110 13.51 16.85 -9.73
CA PRO A 110 12.63 18.01 -9.84
C PRO A 110 11.38 17.76 -10.71
N PRO A 111 10.20 18.32 -10.36
CA PRO A 111 8.94 18.12 -11.08
C PRO A 111 9.02 18.36 -12.59
N LEU A 112 9.83 19.33 -13.02
CA LEU A 112 10.05 19.64 -14.44
C LEU A 112 10.75 18.48 -15.18
N LYS A 113 11.76 17.86 -14.57
CA LYS A 113 12.45 16.70 -15.17
C LYS A 113 11.49 15.52 -15.29
N ARG A 114 10.60 15.31 -14.31
CA ARG A 114 9.57 14.26 -14.35
C ARG A 114 8.54 14.47 -15.45
N LYS A 115 7.95 15.68 -15.53
CA LYS A 115 7.01 16.04 -16.58
C LYS A 115 7.61 15.87 -17.97
N LEU A 116 8.87 16.31 -18.15
CA LEU A 116 9.59 16.16 -19.41
C LEU A 116 9.79 14.68 -19.76
N LYS A 117 10.29 13.87 -18.83
CA LYS A 117 10.48 12.43 -19.11
C LYS A 117 9.17 11.70 -19.40
N GLY A 118 8.09 12.00 -18.67
CA GLY A 118 6.76 11.45 -18.94
C GLY A 118 6.19 11.88 -20.29
N PHE A 119 6.43 13.14 -20.69
CA PHE A 119 6.12 13.63 -22.04
C PHE A 119 6.91 12.88 -23.11
N LEU A 120 8.23 12.73 -22.95
CA LEU A 120 9.09 11.99 -23.88
C LEU A 120 8.68 10.53 -23.98
N PHE A 121 8.35 9.90 -22.85
CA PHE A 121 7.87 8.52 -22.82
C PHE A 121 6.62 8.34 -23.68
N ARG A 122 5.61 9.20 -23.49
CA ARG A 122 4.36 9.19 -24.29
C ARG A 122 4.63 9.53 -25.75
N ARG A 123 5.47 10.54 -26.01
CA ARG A 123 5.79 10.96 -27.38
C ARG A 123 6.51 9.87 -28.17
N PHE A 124 7.41 9.14 -27.53
CA PHE A 124 8.15 8.04 -28.15
C PHE A 124 7.44 6.69 -28.09
N ARG A 125 6.26 6.63 -27.43
CA ARG A 125 5.33 5.49 -27.47
C ARG A 125 5.97 4.19 -27.01
N TYR A 126 6.73 4.26 -25.91
CA TYR A 126 7.27 3.06 -25.29
C TYR A 126 6.16 2.16 -24.77
N GLY A 127 6.37 0.85 -24.90
CA GLY A 127 5.44 -0.18 -24.50
C GLY A 127 5.51 -0.49 -23.01
N TYR A 128 4.39 -0.91 -22.46
CA TYR A 128 4.22 -1.30 -21.07
C TYR A 128 4.24 -2.82 -20.96
N PRO A 129 5.09 -3.41 -20.08
CA PRO A 129 5.00 -4.83 -19.71
C PRO A 129 3.59 -5.19 -19.20
N LEU A 130 2.95 -6.20 -19.79
CA LEU A 130 1.60 -6.67 -19.44
C LEU A 130 1.54 -8.08 -18.90
N GLU A 131 2.41 -9.00 -19.32
CA GLU A 131 2.48 -10.39 -18.84
C GLU A 131 3.85 -10.99 -19.08
N GLY A 132 4.25 -11.93 -18.22
CA GLY A 132 5.46 -12.73 -18.39
C GLY A 132 6.75 -11.93 -18.38
N PHE A 133 6.84 -10.89 -17.54
CA PHE A 133 8.07 -10.15 -17.32
C PHE A 133 8.51 -10.26 -15.86
N TYR A 134 9.81 -10.45 -15.65
CA TYR A 134 10.44 -10.47 -14.35
C TYR A 134 11.48 -9.34 -14.27
N PRO A 135 11.53 -8.55 -13.20
CA PRO A 135 12.56 -7.54 -13.06
C PRO A 135 13.94 -8.20 -12.92
N ALA A 136 14.94 -7.66 -13.64
CA ALA A 136 16.34 -8.00 -13.49
C ALA A 136 17.00 -7.07 -12.46
N ASP A 137 18.08 -7.52 -11.83
CA ASP A 137 18.89 -6.67 -10.96
C ASP A 137 19.34 -5.38 -11.66
N ARG A 138 19.48 -4.31 -10.88
CA ARG A 138 19.83 -2.96 -11.38
C ARG A 138 21.20 -2.98 -12.05
N TYR A 139 21.25 -2.86 -13.37
CA TYR A 139 22.48 -2.58 -14.09
C TYR A 139 22.67 -1.07 -14.19
N GLN A 140 23.68 -0.49 -13.54
CA GLN A 140 23.99 0.95 -13.63
C GLN A 140 22.77 1.88 -13.42
N GLY A 141 21.89 1.56 -12.46
CA GLY A 141 20.69 2.37 -12.17
C GLY A 141 19.50 2.16 -13.13
N THR A 142 19.50 1.08 -13.90
CA THR A 142 18.54 0.75 -14.97
C THR A 142 17.97 -0.66 -14.70
N VAL A 143 16.64 -0.78 -14.51
CA VAL A 143 15.93 -2.07 -14.26
C VAL A 143 15.50 -2.75 -15.56
N LEU A 144 16.35 -3.63 -16.07
CA LEU A 144 16.06 -4.42 -17.24
C LEU A 144 14.98 -5.47 -16.92
N TRP A 145 14.23 -5.92 -17.92
CA TRP A 145 13.21 -6.95 -17.72
C TRP A 145 13.64 -8.25 -18.37
N TRP A 146 13.56 -9.35 -17.66
CA TRP A 146 13.54 -10.69 -18.26
C TRP A 146 12.15 -11.02 -18.76
N THR A 147 12.03 -11.59 -19.95
CA THR A 147 10.80 -12.29 -20.35
C THR A 147 10.74 -13.65 -19.66
N GLY A 148 9.55 -14.19 -19.46
CA GLY A 148 9.34 -15.63 -19.28
C GLY A 148 9.24 -16.34 -20.64
N PRO A 149 8.65 -17.55 -20.68
CA PRO A 149 8.47 -18.29 -21.94
C PRO A 149 7.47 -17.59 -22.88
N HIS A 150 6.53 -16.85 -22.30
CA HIS A 150 5.57 -16.02 -23.00
C HIS A 150 5.44 -14.69 -22.28
N ALA A 151 5.74 -13.59 -22.97
CA ALA A 151 5.67 -12.25 -22.43
C ALA A 151 4.84 -11.33 -23.33
N LYS A 152 4.08 -10.39 -22.76
CA LYS A 152 3.14 -9.53 -23.48
C LYS A 152 3.35 -8.05 -23.17
N LEU A 153 3.43 -7.22 -24.19
CA LEU A 153 3.60 -5.77 -24.11
C LEU A 153 2.36 -5.07 -24.68
N GLN A 154 1.90 -3.99 -24.04
CA GLN A 154 0.97 -3.05 -24.67
C GLN A 154 1.78 -1.91 -25.23
N VAL A 155 1.73 -1.73 -26.54
CA VAL A 155 2.49 -0.68 -27.22
C VAL A 155 1.51 0.33 -27.80
N PRO A 156 1.52 1.59 -27.32
CA PRO A 156 0.70 2.66 -27.92
C PRO A 156 1.04 2.83 -29.39
N LEU A 157 0.09 3.15 -30.25
CA LEU A 157 0.31 3.43 -31.67
C LEU A 157 0.16 4.93 -31.98
N PRO A 158 0.97 5.51 -32.89
CA PRO A 158 0.72 6.84 -33.39
C PRO A 158 -0.42 6.82 -34.40
N LYS A 159 -1.24 7.88 -34.42
CA LYS A 159 -2.08 8.16 -35.59
C LYS A 159 -1.17 8.49 -36.76
N SER A 160 -1.19 7.68 -37.80
CA SER A 160 -0.28 7.80 -38.94
C SER A 160 -0.88 7.13 -40.17
N THR A 161 -0.73 7.78 -41.32
CA THR A 161 -1.01 7.18 -42.64
C THR A 161 0.17 6.37 -43.16
N HIS A 162 1.36 6.56 -42.59
CA HIS A 162 2.56 5.77 -42.91
C HIS A 162 2.57 4.40 -42.23
N PRO A 163 3.21 3.39 -42.84
CA PRO A 163 3.40 2.08 -42.24
C PRO A 163 4.05 2.17 -40.85
N LEU A 164 3.47 1.43 -39.91
CA LEU A 164 3.95 1.36 -38.53
C LEU A 164 4.91 0.18 -38.35
N ALA A 165 5.86 0.34 -37.43
CA ALA A 165 6.74 -0.73 -37.00
C ALA A 165 6.86 -0.74 -35.46
N LEU A 166 6.99 -1.96 -34.92
CA LEU A 166 7.42 -2.20 -33.56
C LEU A 166 8.95 -2.27 -33.56
N GLU A 167 9.60 -1.43 -32.76
CA GLU A 167 11.03 -1.52 -32.49
C GLU A 167 11.24 -2.01 -31.06
N LEU A 168 12.13 -2.98 -30.87
CA LEU A 168 12.52 -3.48 -29.56
C LEU A 168 14.03 -3.72 -29.49
N ALA A 169 14.60 -3.58 -28.30
CA ALA A 169 15.97 -3.95 -27.99
C ALA A 169 15.97 -5.15 -27.04
N VAL A 170 16.55 -6.27 -27.50
CA VAL A 170 16.64 -7.51 -26.72
C VAL A 170 18.06 -8.02 -26.60
N ARG A 171 18.38 -8.66 -25.48
CA ARG A 171 19.67 -9.31 -25.21
C ARG A 171 19.42 -10.77 -24.82
N GLY A 172 20.11 -11.69 -25.47
CA GLY A 172 19.94 -13.12 -25.27
C GLY A 172 20.95 -13.68 -24.28
N TYR A 173 20.99 -13.14 -23.06
CA TYR A 173 21.92 -13.65 -22.05
C TYR A 173 21.59 -15.10 -21.70
N ARG A 174 22.64 -15.92 -21.70
CA ARG A 174 22.67 -17.35 -21.42
C ARG A 174 24.00 -17.68 -20.76
N THR A 175 24.05 -18.80 -20.04
CA THR A 175 25.32 -19.36 -19.57
C THR A 175 26.22 -19.72 -20.76
N PRO A 176 27.56 -19.73 -20.59
CA PRO A 176 28.51 -19.86 -21.71
C PRO A 176 28.27 -21.07 -22.62
N ASP A 177 27.78 -22.18 -22.06
CA ASP A 177 27.61 -23.46 -22.76
C ASP A 177 26.19 -23.67 -23.31
N ALA A 178 25.26 -22.74 -23.03
CA ALA A 178 23.88 -22.85 -23.47
C ALA A 178 23.68 -22.26 -24.88
N ALA A 179 22.83 -22.91 -25.67
CA ALA A 179 22.45 -22.42 -26.99
C ALA A 179 21.78 -21.03 -26.91
N PRO A 180 21.97 -20.15 -27.91
CA PRO A 180 21.32 -18.85 -27.95
C PRO A 180 19.79 -18.99 -27.89
N PRO A 181 19.08 -18.06 -27.21
CA PRO A 181 17.63 -18.11 -27.11
C PRO A 181 16.97 -17.94 -28.48
N GLN A 182 16.00 -18.80 -28.79
CA GLN A 182 15.06 -18.57 -29.89
C GLN A 182 13.98 -17.60 -29.42
N ILE A 183 13.57 -16.68 -30.31
CA ILE A 183 12.46 -15.77 -30.05
C ILE A 183 11.51 -15.77 -31.25
N ARG A 184 10.21 -15.89 -30.94
CA ARG A 184 9.09 -15.55 -31.82
C ARG A 184 8.41 -14.27 -31.36
N LEU A 185 7.95 -13.48 -32.31
CA LEU A 185 7.16 -12.28 -32.04
C LEU A 185 5.77 -12.39 -32.66
N ARG A 186 4.75 -12.09 -31.87
CA ARG A 186 3.36 -11.96 -32.35
C ARG A 186 2.84 -10.56 -32.10
N ILE A 187 2.02 -10.04 -33.02
CA ILE A 187 1.35 -8.74 -32.85
C ILE A 187 -0.14 -8.93 -33.12
N GLY A 188 -0.96 -8.67 -32.11
CA GLY A 188 -2.42 -8.86 -32.20
C GLY A 188 -2.82 -10.28 -32.59
N GLY A 189 -2.13 -11.28 -32.03
CA GLY A 189 -2.35 -12.71 -32.27
C GLY A 189 -1.72 -13.28 -33.54
N GLU A 190 -1.20 -12.44 -34.45
CA GLU A 190 -0.52 -12.89 -35.67
C GLU A 190 0.98 -13.00 -35.46
N GLU A 191 1.57 -14.10 -35.91
CA GLU A 191 3.02 -14.28 -35.91
C GLU A 191 3.68 -13.40 -36.98
N VAL A 192 4.57 -12.52 -36.54
CA VAL A 192 5.23 -11.52 -37.39
C VAL A 192 6.74 -11.75 -37.50
N VAL A 193 7.30 -12.56 -36.59
CA VAL A 193 8.67 -13.08 -36.66
C VAL A 193 8.69 -14.51 -36.13
N GLU A 194 9.13 -15.43 -36.98
CA GLU A 194 9.20 -16.88 -36.68
C GLU A 194 10.49 -17.26 -35.91
N THR A 195 11.63 -16.65 -36.25
CA THR A 195 12.88 -16.83 -35.50
C THR A 195 13.75 -15.58 -35.63
N LEU A 196 14.22 -15.06 -34.51
CA LEU A 196 15.26 -14.03 -34.49
C LEU A 196 16.67 -14.64 -34.61
N PRO A 197 17.62 -13.99 -35.32
CA PRO A 197 18.96 -14.54 -35.45
C PRO A 197 19.69 -14.50 -34.10
N ALA A 198 20.64 -15.41 -33.90
CA ALA A 198 21.35 -15.63 -32.64
C ALA A 198 21.64 -14.32 -31.89
N LEU A 199 21.09 -14.21 -30.68
CA LEU A 199 21.20 -13.01 -29.87
C LEU A 199 22.52 -13.01 -29.10
N SER A 200 23.14 -11.83 -29.04
CA SER A 200 24.37 -11.66 -28.27
C SER A 200 24.08 -11.80 -26.78
N ARG A 201 24.97 -12.49 -26.07
CA ARG A 201 25.00 -12.50 -24.59
C ARG A 201 25.45 -11.16 -23.99
N HIS A 202 26.19 -10.35 -24.77
CA HIS A 202 26.88 -9.15 -24.27
C HIS A 202 26.13 -7.86 -24.61
N HIS A 203 25.55 -7.77 -25.80
CA HIS A 203 24.98 -6.53 -26.33
C HIS A 203 23.49 -6.65 -26.64
N PHE A 204 22.76 -5.54 -26.45
CA PHE A 204 21.39 -5.44 -26.92
C PHE A 204 21.35 -5.33 -28.44
N ARG A 205 20.52 -6.16 -29.07
CA ARG A 205 20.21 -6.10 -30.49
C ARG A 205 18.90 -5.37 -30.71
N ARG A 206 18.92 -4.35 -31.58
CA ARG A 206 17.70 -3.67 -32.04
C ARG A 206 17.04 -4.49 -33.13
N ILE A 207 15.73 -4.67 -33.00
CA ILE A 207 14.89 -5.45 -33.89
C ILE A 207 13.72 -4.56 -34.29
N ARG A 208 13.40 -4.54 -35.58
CA ARG A 208 12.30 -3.76 -36.13
C ARG A 208 11.39 -4.68 -36.92
N VAL A 209 10.12 -4.69 -36.56
CA VAL A 209 9.11 -5.57 -37.14
C VAL A 209 7.93 -4.73 -37.64
N PRO A 210 7.48 -4.91 -38.89
CA PRO A 210 6.27 -4.23 -39.38
C PRO A 210 5.04 -4.59 -38.54
N ILE A 211 4.22 -3.59 -38.21
CA ILE A 211 2.93 -3.82 -37.56
C ILE A 211 1.87 -4.09 -38.64
N PRO A 212 1.07 -5.17 -38.54
CA PRO A 212 0.03 -5.48 -39.51
C PRO A 212 -0.91 -4.29 -39.77
N ARG A 213 -1.16 -3.95 -41.05
CA ARG A 213 -1.93 -2.76 -41.46
C ARG A 213 -3.33 -2.70 -40.82
N ARG A 214 -3.99 -3.87 -40.65
CA ARG A 214 -5.31 -3.98 -39.99
C ARG A 214 -5.31 -3.50 -38.53
N LEU A 215 -4.15 -3.50 -37.87
CA LEU A 215 -3.99 -3.06 -36.49
C LEU A 215 -3.54 -1.59 -36.39
N ALA A 216 -3.10 -0.98 -37.49
CA ALA A 216 -2.50 0.36 -37.49
C ALA A 216 -3.48 1.48 -37.11
N GLN A 217 -4.79 1.22 -37.18
CA GLN A 217 -5.84 2.16 -36.77
C GLN A 217 -6.20 2.07 -35.28
N ARG A 218 -5.64 1.10 -34.53
CA ARG A 218 -5.89 0.97 -33.09
C ARG A 218 -5.07 1.99 -32.31
N GLU A 219 -5.53 2.34 -31.11
CA GLU A 219 -4.76 3.19 -30.20
C GLU A 219 -3.54 2.46 -29.60
N PHE A 220 -3.61 1.14 -29.51
CA PHE A 220 -2.56 0.28 -28.98
C PHE A 220 -2.59 -1.09 -29.64
N ILE A 221 -1.45 -1.79 -29.57
CA ILE A 221 -1.32 -3.20 -29.91
C ILE A 221 -0.85 -4.01 -28.71
N GLU A 222 -1.20 -5.29 -28.71
CA GLU A 222 -0.53 -6.29 -27.87
C GLU A 222 0.57 -6.93 -28.71
N ALA A 223 1.80 -6.85 -28.22
CA ALA A 223 2.98 -7.49 -28.80
C ALA A 223 3.44 -8.60 -27.86
N GLU A 224 3.55 -9.81 -28.37
CA GLU A 224 3.92 -11.00 -27.61
C GLU A 224 5.34 -11.42 -27.99
N ILE A 225 6.15 -11.71 -26.98
CA ILE A 225 7.50 -12.25 -27.10
C ILE A 225 7.43 -13.68 -26.55
N LEU A 226 7.56 -14.66 -27.43
CA LEU A 226 7.74 -16.04 -27.02
C LEU A 226 9.22 -16.34 -27.09
N ALA A 227 9.80 -16.78 -25.98
CA ALA A 227 11.22 -17.06 -25.90
C ALA A 227 11.42 -18.44 -25.28
N ASP A 228 12.41 -19.17 -25.76
CA ASP A 228 12.89 -20.32 -24.99
C ASP A 228 13.48 -19.79 -23.68
N THR A 229 13.36 -20.57 -22.60
CA THR A 229 13.79 -20.17 -21.26
C THR A 229 14.99 -20.97 -20.78
N PHE A 230 15.65 -20.48 -19.73
CA PHE A 230 16.60 -21.22 -18.92
C PHE A 230 16.34 -20.88 -17.45
N CYS A 231 16.65 -21.80 -16.54
CA CYS A 231 16.58 -21.57 -15.10
C CYS A 231 18.00 -21.47 -14.55
N PRO A 232 18.45 -20.29 -14.06
CA PRO A 232 19.81 -20.12 -13.52
C PRO A 232 20.14 -21.03 -12.34
N ALA A 233 19.15 -21.45 -11.54
CA ALA A 233 19.38 -22.38 -10.44
C ALA A 233 19.64 -23.83 -10.88
N ALA A 234 19.26 -24.19 -12.11
CA ALA A 234 19.33 -25.58 -12.57
C ALA A 234 20.77 -26.10 -12.75
N ASP A 235 21.75 -25.22 -12.96
CA ASP A 235 23.17 -25.57 -13.10
C ASP A 235 24.01 -25.24 -11.85
N GLY A 236 23.37 -24.77 -10.77
CA GLY A 236 24.02 -24.40 -9.51
C GLY A 236 24.81 -23.09 -9.55
N SER A 237 24.76 -22.32 -10.65
CA SER A 237 25.47 -21.05 -10.80
C SER A 237 24.79 -19.87 -10.09
N SER A 238 23.53 -20.03 -9.68
CA SER A 238 22.71 -18.99 -9.06
C SER A 238 21.66 -19.60 -8.12
N THR A 239 21.12 -18.80 -7.19
CA THR A 239 19.93 -19.15 -6.39
C THR A 239 18.62 -18.76 -7.09
N ASP A 240 18.69 -18.15 -8.28
CA ASP A 240 17.54 -17.70 -9.05
C ASP A 240 16.83 -18.86 -9.76
N ALA A 241 15.69 -19.27 -9.22
CA ALA A 241 14.89 -20.40 -9.71
C ALA A 241 13.86 -20.02 -10.80
N ARG A 242 13.92 -18.80 -11.36
CA ARG A 242 12.96 -18.34 -12.38
C ARG A 242 13.28 -18.92 -13.76
N ASP A 243 12.25 -19.21 -14.55
CA ASP A 243 12.38 -19.54 -15.98
C ASP A 243 12.54 -18.25 -16.80
N LEU A 244 13.79 -17.91 -17.14
CA LEU A 244 14.17 -16.67 -17.81
C LEU A 244 14.34 -16.85 -19.32
N GLY A 245 13.63 -16.06 -20.10
CA GLY A 245 13.75 -15.95 -21.55
C GLY A 245 14.86 -14.99 -21.96
N VAL A 246 14.51 -13.88 -22.59
CA VAL A 246 15.46 -12.83 -23.00
C VAL A 246 15.32 -11.56 -22.19
N MET A 247 16.35 -10.73 -22.19
CA MET A 247 16.26 -9.42 -21.55
C MET A 247 15.71 -8.39 -22.54
N LEU A 248 14.65 -7.70 -22.14
CA LEU A 248 14.08 -6.56 -22.84
C LEU A 248 14.67 -5.25 -22.28
N GLY A 249 15.35 -4.51 -23.15
CA GLY A 249 15.87 -3.17 -22.83
C GLY A 249 14.79 -2.11 -23.02
N TRP A 250 14.08 -2.15 -24.15
CA TRP A 250 12.94 -1.28 -24.47
C TRP A 250 12.13 -1.81 -25.65
N ALA A 251 10.88 -1.35 -25.75
CA ALA A 251 10.01 -1.59 -26.90
C ALA A 251 9.17 -0.34 -27.19
N ARG A 252 8.99 0.04 -28.45
CA ARG A 252 8.18 1.21 -28.84
C ARG A 252 7.58 1.05 -30.23
N SER A 253 6.51 1.79 -30.51
CA SER A 253 6.02 1.92 -31.88
C SER A 253 6.59 3.16 -32.57
N THR A 254 6.84 3.02 -33.87
CA THR A 254 7.29 4.11 -34.74
C THR A 254 6.57 4.10 -36.08
N ASN A 255 6.43 5.27 -36.67
CA ASN A 255 5.99 5.48 -38.04
C ASN A 255 7.12 5.97 -38.96
N GLY A 256 8.37 5.96 -38.50
CA GLY A 256 9.52 6.43 -39.27
C GLY A 256 10.55 7.18 -38.43
N PHE A 257 11.07 8.27 -39.00
CA PHE A 257 12.06 9.14 -38.38
C PHE A 257 11.38 10.14 -37.43
N ASP A 258 11.85 10.23 -36.18
CA ASP A 258 11.45 11.28 -35.23
C ASP A 258 12.70 12.13 -34.92
N PRO A 259 12.73 13.43 -35.29
CA PRO A 259 13.94 14.25 -35.17
C PRO A 259 14.35 14.48 -33.72
N ILE A 260 13.39 14.54 -32.79
CA ILE A 260 13.68 14.73 -31.36
C ILE A 260 14.28 13.44 -30.80
N HIS A 261 13.70 12.29 -31.16
CA HIS A 261 14.24 10.99 -30.77
C HIS A 261 15.66 10.80 -31.32
N TRP A 262 15.87 11.09 -32.59
CA TRP A 262 17.19 11.00 -33.24
C TRP A 262 18.24 11.86 -32.52
N LEU A 263 17.91 13.13 -32.25
CA LEU A 263 18.81 14.04 -31.55
C LEU A 263 19.15 13.51 -30.14
N LEU A 264 18.14 13.13 -29.36
CA LEU A 264 18.35 12.60 -28.01
C LEU A 264 19.16 11.31 -28.02
N SER A 265 18.95 10.43 -28.99
CA SER A 265 19.71 9.18 -29.12
C SER A 265 21.18 9.38 -29.46
N ARG A 266 21.55 10.53 -30.05
CA ARG A 266 22.95 10.93 -30.28
C ARG A 266 23.59 11.60 -29.06
N CYS A 267 22.83 12.42 -28.35
CA CYS A 267 23.35 13.20 -27.24
C CYS A 267 23.37 12.45 -25.90
N ILE A 268 22.51 11.43 -25.74
CA ILE A 268 22.32 10.71 -24.48
C ILE A 268 22.51 9.21 -24.74
N PRO A 269 23.62 8.61 -24.25
CA PRO A 269 23.81 7.17 -24.31
C PRO A 269 22.65 6.41 -23.67
N ASP A 270 22.21 5.35 -24.33
CA ASP A 270 21.13 4.47 -23.89
C ASP A 270 19.82 5.20 -23.55
N VAL A 271 19.51 6.32 -24.22
CA VAL A 271 18.31 7.12 -23.91
C VAL A 271 17.03 6.31 -23.91
N ASP A 272 16.89 5.35 -24.83
CA ASP A 272 15.73 4.47 -24.95
C ASP A 272 15.59 3.59 -23.71
N THR A 273 16.69 2.93 -23.34
CA THR A 273 16.77 2.12 -22.13
C THR A 273 16.50 3.00 -20.92
N ARG A 274 17.14 4.17 -20.80
CA ARG A 274 16.90 5.12 -19.70
C ARG A 274 15.47 5.67 -19.65
N LEU A 275 14.72 5.70 -20.75
CA LEU A 275 13.31 6.12 -20.75
C LEU A 275 12.37 4.93 -20.48
N GLN A 276 12.65 3.73 -21.00
CA GLN A 276 11.90 2.50 -20.72
C GLN A 276 12.08 2.03 -19.27
N ASN A 277 13.29 2.08 -18.74
CA ASN A 277 13.62 1.68 -17.36
C ASN A 277 13.05 2.65 -16.34
N GLN A 278 12.57 3.79 -16.82
CA GLN A 278 11.76 4.63 -15.99
C GLN A 278 10.35 4.06 -15.84
N ILE A 279 9.85 3.03 -16.51
CA ILE A 279 8.51 2.45 -16.21
C ILE A 279 8.32 2.04 -14.73
N GLU A 280 9.42 1.72 -14.03
CA GLU A 280 9.41 1.55 -12.58
C GLU A 280 9.68 2.84 -11.78
N LEU A 281 10.59 3.71 -12.25
CA LEU A 281 11.08 4.91 -11.54
C LEU A 281 10.32 6.21 -11.88
N LEU A 282 9.94 6.40 -13.14
CA LEU A 282 8.68 7.04 -13.57
C LEU A 282 7.62 5.92 -13.59
N SER A 283 6.85 5.76 -12.54
CA SER A 283 5.70 6.66 -12.54
C SER A 283 4.76 6.28 -11.42
N SER A 284 5.18 6.41 -10.18
CA SER A 284 4.19 6.51 -9.11
C SER A 284 3.13 7.57 -9.46
N GLU A 285 3.48 8.61 -10.24
CA GLU A 285 2.56 9.57 -10.88
C GLU A 285 1.70 9.02 -12.04
N LEU A 286 2.24 8.40 -13.10
CA LEU A 286 1.42 7.80 -14.18
C LEU A 286 0.59 6.61 -13.69
N ARG A 287 1.07 5.85 -12.70
CA ARG A 287 0.28 4.84 -11.99
C ARG A 287 -0.83 5.53 -11.20
N LEU A 288 -0.51 6.63 -10.51
CA LEU A 288 -1.52 7.44 -9.82
C LEU A 288 -2.57 7.99 -10.79
N ASP A 289 -2.18 8.38 -12.02
CA ASP A 289 -3.09 8.83 -13.08
C ASP A 289 -4.08 7.74 -13.52
N ARG A 290 -3.77 6.46 -13.26
CA ARG A 290 -4.72 5.35 -13.50
C ARG A 290 -5.83 5.29 -12.44
N TYR A 291 -5.70 5.95 -11.30
CA TYR A 291 -6.69 5.97 -10.22
C TYR A 291 -7.58 7.21 -10.33
N GLN A 292 -8.83 7.01 -10.75
CA GLN A 292 -9.81 8.10 -10.91
C GLN A 292 -10.30 8.62 -9.55
N THR A 293 -10.21 7.79 -8.52
CA THR A 293 -10.63 8.11 -7.16
C THR A 293 -9.51 7.74 -6.19
N ILE A 294 -9.20 8.64 -5.28
CA ILE A 294 -8.23 8.43 -4.21
C ILE A 294 -8.97 8.62 -2.90
N TRP A 295 -8.98 7.59 -2.05
CA TRP A 295 -9.48 7.65 -0.69
C TRP A 295 -8.33 7.89 0.27
N ALA A 296 -8.52 8.80 1.22
CA ALA A 296 -7.63 9.05 2.33
C ALA A 296 -8.27 8.53 3.62
N VAL A 297 -7.48 7.85 4.44
CA VAL A 297 -7.91 7.34 5.76
C VAL A 297 -8.21 8.46 6.78
N SER A 298 -7.72 9.67 6.54
CA SER A 298 -7.78 10.81 7.47
C SER A 298 -7.60 12.15 6.75
N ARG A 299 -8.01 13.25 7.38
CA ARG A 299 -7.68 14.61 6.88
C ARG A 299 -6.17 14.88 6.93
N TYR A 300 -5.47 14.29 7.89
CA TYR A 300 -4.00 14.34 7.93
C TYR A 300 -3.40 13.75 6.66
N THR A 301 -3.87 12.56 6.27
CA THR A 301 -3.44 11.89 5.04
C THR A 301 -3.88 12.65 3.80
N GLN A 302 -5.08 13.26 3.75
CA GLN A 302 -5.50 14.13 2.63
C GLN A 302 -4.52 15.29 2.40
N ARG A 303 -4.09 15.96 3.49
CA ARG A 303 -3.11 17.06 3.42
C ARG A 303 -1.79 16.60 2.82
N TRP A 304 -1.31 15.43 3.21
CA TRP A 304 -0.07 14.87 2.68
C TRP A 304 -0.20 14.35 1.25
N ILE A 305 -1.38 13.83 0.85
CA ILE A 305 -1.65 13.47 -0.55
C ILE A 305 -1.55 14.72 -1.42
N ARG A 306 -2.15 15.83 -0.99
CA ARG A 306 -2.05 17.11 -1.70
C ARG A 306 -0.60 17.59 -1.78
N ARG A 307 0.16 17.49 -0.68
CA ARG A 307 1.56 17.94 -0.61
C ARG A 307 2.54 17.08 -1.41
N TYR A 308 2.43 15.75 -1.33
CA TYR A 308 3.34 14.82 -2.02
C TYR A 308 2.96 14.59 -3.47
N TRP A 309 1.66 14.55 -3.78
CA TRP A 309 1.18 14.10 -5.09
C TRP A 309 0.50 15.20 -5.90
N ASN A 310 0.20 16.36 -5.30
CA ASN A 310 -0.59 17.42 -5.94
C ASN A 310 -1.92 16.87 -6.51
N ARG A 311 -2.58 16.02 -5.72
CA ARG A 311 -3.89 15.42 -6.02
C ARG A 311 -4.87 15.71 -4.91
N GLU A 312 -6.14 15.82 -5.29
CA GLU A 312 -7.25 15.79 -4.35
C GLU A 312 -7.57 14.34 -3.98
N SER A 313 -8.16 14.16 -2.80
CA SER A 313 -8.63 12.86 -2.32
C SER A 313 -9.94 13.02 -1.57
N GLU A 314 -10.75 11.99 -1.61
CA GLU A 314 -11.98 11.86 -0.84
C GLU A 314 -11.67 11.20 0.51
N LEU A 315 -12.47 11.49 1.51
CA LEU A 315 -12.28 10.94 2.85
C LEU A 315 -13.06 9.64 3.00
N LEU A 316 -12.37 8.57 3.39
CA LEU A 316 -12.97 7.32 3.81
C LEU A 316 -12.25 6.87 5.08
N TYR A 317 -12.82 7.24 6.23
CA TYR A 317 -12.32 6.82 7.54
C TYR A 317 -12.34 5.30 7.67
N PRO A 318 -11.39 4.67 8.39
CA PRO A 318 -11.38 3.23 8.54
C PRO A 318 -12.54 2.76 9.43
N PRO A 319 -13.03 1.52 9.27
CA PRO A 319 -14.13 0.99 10.07
C PRO A 319 -13.65 0.68 11.48
N VAL A 320 -14.36 1.25 12.47
CA VAL A 320 -14.15 0.92 13.87
C VAL A 320 -15.34 0.13 14.39
N ASP A 321 -15.04 -1.04 14.95
CA ASP A 321 -16.05 -1.84 15.64
C ASP A 321 -16.33 -1.19 16.99
N SER A 322 -17.59 -0.96 17.29
CA SER A 322 -17.98 -0.51 18.62
C SER A 322 -17.69 -1.63 19.63
N ALA A 323 -17.23 -1.27 20.82
CA ALA A 323 -17.09 -2.24 21.89
C ALA A 323 -18.46 -2.81 22.29
N SER A 324 -18.76 -4.02 21.84
CA SER A 324 -19.98 -4.75 22.18
C SER A 324 -20.04 -5.01 23.69
N GLY A 325 -21.23 -4.92 24.30
CA GLY A 325 -21.47 -5.41 25.67
C GLY A 325 -21.70 -4.38 26.78
N GLY A 326 -21.98 -3.11 26.44
CA GLY A 326 -22.28 -2.06 27.43
C GLY A 326 -21.05 -1.56 28.20
N ASN A 327 -21.21 -0.45 28.93
CA ASN A 327 -20.15 0.11 29.78
C ASN A 327 -20.00 -0.78 31.03
N GLY A 328 -18.98 -1.62 31.04
CA GLY A 328 -18.58 -2.35 32.25
C GLY A 328 -17.99 -1.43 33.31
N THR A 329 -17.93 -1.88 34.56
CA THR A 329 -17.29 -1.15 35.65
C THR A 329 -15.84 -0.84 35.31
N LYS A 330 -15.49 0.45 35.30
CA LYS A 330 -14.13 0.92 35.04
C LYS A 330 -13.21 0.54 36.20
N ARG A 331 -11.99 0.14 35.85
CA ARG A 331 -10.86 -0.08 36.73
C ARG A 331 -9.89 1.09 36.61
N ASN A 332 -9.10 1.30 37.65
CA ASN A 332 -8.02 2.28 37.68
C ASN A 332 -6.84 1.81 36.81
N ALA A 333 -7.06 1.80 35.50
CA ALA A 333 -6.10 1.36 34.51
C ALA A 333 -6.00 2.37 33.37
N ILE A 334 -4.76 2.60 32.95
CA ILE A 334 -4.39 3.34 31.75
C ILE A 334 -4.01 2.31 30.69
N LEU A 335 -4.69 2.32 29.54
CA LEU A 335 -4.45 1.39 28.46
C LEU A 335 -3.73 2.09 27.30
N SER A 336 -2.77 1.42 26.67
CA SER A 336 -2.19 1.83 25.40
C SER A 336 -2.08 0.63 24.46
N VAL A 337 -2.51 0.78 23.21
CA VAL A 337 -2.60 -0.32 22.25
C VAL A 337 -1.83 0.02 20.97
N GLY A 338 -0.84 -0.82 20.66
CA GLY A 338 -0.11 -0.79 19.40
C GLY A 338 1.07 -1.75 19.36
N ARG A 339 1.56 -2.05 18.16
CA ARG A 339 2.62 -3.04 17.96
C ARG A 339 3.91 -2.66 18.70
N PHE A 340 4.57 -3.66 19.31
CA PHE A 340 5.90 -3.53 19.90
C PHE A 340 6.96 -3.74 18.81
N PHE A 341 7.48 -2.64 18.27
CA PHE A 341 8.53 -2.71 17.25
C PHE A 341 9.44 -1.49 17.30
N ASP A 342 10.73 -1.71 17.02
CA ASP A 342 11.71 -0.68 16.72
C ASP A 342 11.62 -0.29 15.24
N GLY A 343 11.26 0.96 14.93
CA GLY A 343 11.08 1.44 13.55
C GLY A 343 10.31 2.76 13.43
N HIS A 344 10.12 3.20 12.19
CA HIS A 344 9.30 4.35 11.84
C HIS A 344 7.82 4.05 12.19
N HIS A 345 7.14 4.94 12.92
CA HIS A 345 5.84 4.72 13.61
C HIS A 345 5.86 3.97 14.96
N ASN A 346 6.95 4.05 15.72
CA ASN A 346 6.96 3.57 17.11
C ASN A 346 5.87 4.28 17.94
N LYS A 347 5.20 3.53 18.83
CA LYS A 347 4.14 4.05 19.71
C LYS A 347 4.63 4.89 20.89
N LYS A 348 5.95 5.10 20.99
CA LYS A 348 6.63 5.86 22.06
C LYS A 348 6.35 5.25 23.44
N HIS A 349 6.48 3.92 23.52
CA HIS A 349 6.20 3.16 24.75
C HIS A 349 7.12 3.57 25.90
N PHE A 350 8.40 3.83 25.64
CA PHE A 350 9.36 4.22 26.68
C PHE A 350 8.96 5.55 27.31
N GLU A 351 8.53 6.52 26.50
CA GLU A 351 8.12 7.84 26.94
C GLU A 351 6.85 7.79 27.79
N MET A 352 5.89 6.91 27.43
CA MET A 352 4.72 6.63 28.27
C MET A 352 5.11 5.93 29.58
N VAL A 353 6.03 4.96 29.55
CA VAL A 353 6.53 4.28 30.76
C VAL A 353 7.18 5.27 31.71
N GLU A 354 8.08 6.13 31.23
CA GLU A 354 8.73 7.15 32.05
C GLU A 354 7.74 8.18 32.61
N ALA A 355 6.74 8.60 31.83
CA ALA A 355 5.68 9.48 32.33
C ALA A 355 4.88 8.85 33.47
N PHE A 356 4.53 7.56 33.35
CA PHE A 356 3.79 6.84 34.38
C PHE A 356 4.64 6.58 35.63
N LYS A 357 5.90 6.19 35.48
CA LYS A 357 6.85 6.04 36.61
C LYS A 357 6.96 7.33 37.41
N ALA A 358 7.13 8.46 36.73
CA ALA A 358 7.17 9.77 37.38
C ALA A 358 5.86 10.11 38.13
N MET A 359 4.69 9.64 37.67
CA MET A 359 3.43 9.79 38.42
C MET A 359 3.40 8.92 39.67
N CYS A 360 3.88 7.66 39.60
CA CYS A 360 3.99 6.76 40.74
C CYS A 360 4.98 7.28 41.80
N ASP A 361 6.14 7.78 41.38
CA ASP A 361 7.16 8.36 42.26
C ASP A 361 6.62 9.63 42.95
N ALA A 362 5.75 10.38 42.27
CA ALA A 362 5.03 11.52 42.83
C ALA A 362 3.82 11.13 43.71
N GLY A 363 3.61 9.83 43.97
CA GLY A 363 2.62 9.33 44.93
C GLY A 363 1.34 8.74 44.32
N LEU A 364 1.26 8.50 43.01
CA LEU A 364 0.13 7.75 42.43
C LEU A 364 0.14 6.31 42.95
N ARG A 365 -0.98 5.87 43.53
CA ARG A 365 -1.23 4.52 44.04
C ARG A 365 -2.49 3.93 43.40
N ASP A 366 -2.62 2.61 43.43
CA ASP A 366 -3.81 1.87 42.97
C ASP A 366 -4.21 2.07 41.50
N TRP A 367 -3.24 2.47 40.66
CA TRP A 367 -3.38 2.58 39.22
C TRP A 367 -2.33 1.72 38.52
N GLU A 368 -2.69 1.13 37.38
CA GLU A 368 -1.76 0.39 36.51
C GLU A 368 -1.71 0.96 35.09
N LEU A 369 -0.55 0.80 34.43
CA LEU A 369 -0.39 1.03 33.00
C LEU A 369 -0.35 -0.32 32.27
N ILE A 370 -1.26 -0.53 31.32
CA ILE A 370 -1.34 -1.75 30.52
C ILE A 370 -0.95 -1.41 29.08
N LEU A 371 0.18 -1.96 28.64
CA LEU A 371 0.66 -1.87 27.26
C LEU A 371 0.29 -3.15 26.51
N VAL A 372 -0.47 -3.03 25.42
CA VAL A 372 -0.93 -4.17 24.62
C VAL A 372 -0.49 -4.04 23.18
N GLY A 373 0.03 -5.12 22.60
CA GLY A 373 0.55 -5.04 21.24
C GLY A 373 0.88 -6.37 20.58
N GLY A 374 0.85 -6.36 19.25
CA GLY A 374 1.45 -7.42 18.46
C GLY A 374 2.99 -7.36 18.51
N THR A 375 3.65 -8.50 18.40
CA THR A 375 5.10 -8.59 18.24
C THR A 375 5.48 -8.90 16.80
N HIS A 376 6.73 -8.59 16.42
CA HIS A 376 7.24 -8.89 15.08
C HIS A 376 8.43 -9.85 15.15
N THR A 377 8.58 -10.69 14.13
CA THR A 377 9.72 -11.59 13.97
C THR A 377 10.95 -10.78 13.59
N GLY A 378 12.06 -10.94 14.32
CA GLY A 378 13.30 -10.20 14.09
C GLY A 378 14.00 -9.82 15.38
N LYS A 379 15.33 -10.03 15.44
CA LYS A 379 16.12 -9.84 16.67
C LYS A 379 15.98 -8.42 17.25
N ILE A 380 15.89 -7.40 16.40
CA ILE A 380 15.77 -5.99 16.82
C ILE A 380 14.45 -5.72 17.56
N HIS A 381 13.33 -6.26 17.08
CA HIS A 381 12.02 -6.05 17.71
C HIS A 381 11.89 -6.84 19.03
N GLN A 382 12.51 -8.03 19.09
CA GLN A 382 12.58 -8.79 20.34
C GLN A 382 13.45 -8.07 21.39
N ALA A 383 14.62 -7.55 20.98
CA ALA A 383 15.47 -6.75 21.87
C ALA A 383 14.76 -5.49 22.38
N TYR A 384 13.99 -4.82 21.53
CA TYR A 384 13.15 -3.68 21.93
C TYR A 384 12.14 -4.07 23.02
N LEU A 385 11.42 -5.18 22.83
CA LEU A 385 10.43 -5.66 23.80
C LEU A 385 11.07 -6.03 25.14
N GLU A 386 12.21 -6.72 25.12
CA GLU A 386 12.92 -7.09 26.35
C GLU A 386 13.43 -5.86 27.12
N ARG A 387 13.99 -4.86 26.42
CA ARG A 387 14.34 -3.58 27.05
C ARG A 387 13.13 -2.88 27.65
N LEU A 388 11.98 -2.92 26.97
CA LEU A 388 10.75 -2.31 27.47
C LEU A 388 10.28 -3.02 28.76
N LYS A 389 10.29 -4.36 28.79
CA LYS A 389 9.99 -5.13 30.02
C LYS A 389 10.92 -4.76 31.17
N GLN A 390 12.23 -4.65 30.90
CA GLN A 390 13.21 -4.23 31.91
C GLN A 390 12.92 -2.83 32.45
N SER A 391 12.57 -1.88 31.57
CA SER A 391 12.25 -0.50 31.98
C SER A 391 11.00 -0.37 32.86
N CYS A 392 10.12 -1.37 32.83
CA CYS A 392 8.88 -1.44 33.60
C CYS A 392 9.06 -2.06 35.00
N ALA A 393 10.21 -2.69 35.28
CA ALA A 393 10.43 -3.43 36.52
C ALA A 393 10.29 -2.53 37.76
N GLY A 394 9.56 -3.01 38.77
CA GLY A 394 9.32 -2.28 40.03
C GLY A 394 8.14 -1.31 40.00
N TYR A 395 7.43 -1.17 38.87
CA TYR A 395 6.26 -0.31 38.73
C TYR A 395 5.02 -1.12 38.33
N PRO A 396 3.79 -0.64 38.59
CA PRO A 396 2.55 -1.33 38.22
C PRO A 396 2.28 -1.17 36.72
N ILE A 397 3.12 -1.81 35.89
CA ILE A 397 3.07 -1.76 34.43
C ILE A 397 3.04 -3.18 33.88
N SER A 398 1.99 -3.49 33.11
CA SER A 398 1.77 -4.79 32.48
C SER A 398 2.01 -4.70 30.97
N ILE A 399 2.77 -5.64 30.41
CA ILE A 399 2.98 -5.77 28.96
C ILE A 399 2.29 -7.05 28.48
N LEU A 400 1.29 -6.91 27.62
CA LEU A 400 0.50 -8.01 27.07
C LEU A 400 0.73 -8.14 25.56
N THR A 401 1.28 -9.27 25.12
CA THR A 401 1.60 -9.51 23.71
C THR A 401 0.60 -10.45 23.06
N ASN A 402 0.22 -10.16 21.81
CA ASN A 402 -0.57 -11.06 20.94
C ASN A 402 -1.85 -11.64 21.58
N ILE A 403 -2.52 -10.87 22.46
CA ILE A 403 -3.73 -11.35 23.13
C ILE A 403 -4.91 -11.57 22.15
N PRO A 404 -5.86 -12.46 22.48
CA PRO A 404 -7.09 -12.63 21.71
C PRO A 404 -7.91 -11.34 21.62
N PHE A 405 -8.65 -11.16 20.53
CA PHE A 405 -9.46 -9.95 20.31
C PHE A 405 -10.52 -9.74 21.40
N ALA A 406 -11.18 -10.81 21.85
CA ALA A 406 -12.15 -10.74 22.95
C ALA A 406 -11.52 -10.18 24.24
N ARG A 407 -10.28 -10.58 24.54
CA ARG A 407 -9.55 -10.06 25.71
C ARG A 407 -9.15 -8.60 25.54
N LEU A 408 -8.77 -8.17 24.34
CA LEU A 408 -8.50 -6.76 24.04
C LEU A 408 -9.77 -5.91 24.24
N GLN A 409 -10.93 -6.39 23.79
CA GLN A 409 -12.22 -5.73 23.99
C GLN A 409 -12.57 -5.58 25.47
N GLU A 410 -12.28 -6.60 26.30
CA GLU A 410 -12.43 -6.51 27.75
C GLU A 410 -11.54 -5.43 28.37
N LEU A 411 -10.28 -5.30 27.92
CA LEU A 411 -9.37 -4.27 28.41
C LEU A 411 -9.88 -2.87 28.04
N TYR A 412 -10.35 -2.65 26.81
CA TYR A 412 -10.97 -1.38 26.43
C TYR A 412 -12.17 -1.04 27.32
N ARG A 413 -13.05 -2.01 27.60
CA ARG A 413 -14.21 -1.81 28.49
C ARG A 413 -13.80 -1.55 29.93
N ALA A 414 -12.79 -2.26 30.44
CA ALA A 414 -12.38 -2.17 31.84
C ALA A 414 -11.48 -0.96 32.14
N SER A 415 -10.67 -0.48 31.20
CA SER A 415 -9.75 0.63 31.45
C SER A 415 -10.47 1.98 31.48
N ALA A 416 -10.05 2.84 32.41
CA ALA A 416 -10.60 4.17 32.61
C ALA A 416 -10.03 5.19 31.61
N LEU A 417 -8.72 5.12 31.36
CA LEU A 417 -8.00 6.06 30.51
C LEU A 417 -7.28 5.34 29.37
N TYR A 418 -7.12 6.02 28.24
CA TYR A 418 -6.36 5.55 27.10
C TYR A 418 -5.24 6.52 26.74
N TRP A 419 -4.02 6.02 26.60
CA TRP A 419 -2.85 6.81 26.20
C TRP A 419 -2.38 6.47 24.80
N HIS A 420 -1.92 7.50 24.08
CA HIS A 420 -1.28 7.33 22.78
C HIS A 420 -0.28 8.47 22.52
N ALA A 421 0.93 8.11 22.08
CA ALA A 421 2.06 9.02 21.96
C ALA A 421 2.80 8.96 20.60
N THR A 422 2.26 8.28 19.59
CA THR A 422 2.97 8.11 18.30
C THR A 422 3.24 9.47 17.65
N GLY A 423 4.51 9.79 17.38
CA GLY A 423 4.93 11.08 16.84
C GLY A 423 5.41 12.10 17.90
N TYR A 424 5.43 11.75 19.19
CA TYR A 424 6.05 12.60 20.20
C TYR A 424 7.55 12.81 19.90
N GLU A 425 7.99 14.06 19.99
CA GLU A 425 9.35 14.54 19.64
C GLU A 425 9.75 14.30 18.16
N GLU A 426 8.78 14.05 17.28
CA GLU A 426 9.00 14.04 15.84
C GLU A 426 8.55 15.38 15.22
N ASP A 427 8.97 15.65 13.99
CA ASP A 427 8.55 16.82 13.22
C ASP A 427 7.71 16.39 12.00
N GLU A 428 6.44 16.84 11.97
CA GLU A 428 5.51 16.54 10.87
C GLU A 428 6.06 17.01 9.53
N SER A 429 6.87 18.09 9.47
CA SER A 429 7.33 18.66 8.21
C SER A 429 8.38 17.79 7.50
N THR A 430 9.18 17.06 8.27
CA THR A 430 10.32 16.27 7.81
C THR A 430 10.02 14.78 7.81
N ALA A 431 9.32 14.26 8.82
CA ALA A 431 9.03 12.84 9.01
C ALA A 431 7.54 12.58 9.35
N PRO A 432 6.60 12.97 8.48
CA PRO A 432 5.16 12.78 8.74
C PRO A 432 4.73 11.32 8.83
N GLU A 433 5.46 10.40 8.19
CA GLU A 433 5.35 8.95 8.32
C GLU A 433 5.87 8.42 9.67
N ARG A 434 6.03 9.27 10.69
CA ARG A 434 6.30 8.81 12.06
C ARG A 434 5.12 9.08 12.99
N PHE A 435 4.12 9.79 12.51
CA PHE A 435 2.92 10.13 13.28
C PHE A 435 1.82 9.11 13.10
N GLU A 436 0.82 9.14 13.96
CA GLU A 436 -0.39 8.35 13.74
C GLU A 436 -1.26 8.99 12.65
N HIS A 437 -1.49 8.23 11.58
CA HIS A 437 -2.20 8.74 10.42
C HIS A 437 -3.68 8.96 10.68
N PHE A 438 -4.31 8.08 11.46
CA PHE A 438 -5.69 8.19 11.91
C PHE A 438 -5.75 7.95 13.42
N GLY A 439 -5.74 6.68 13.84
CA GLY A 439 -5.83 6.30 15.26
C GLY A 439 -7.01 5.39 15.58
N MET A 440 -7.15 4.26 14.85
CA MET A 440 -8.25 3.31 15.07
C MET A 440 -8.34 2.85 16.53
N SER A 441 -7.20 2.54 17.16
CA SER A 441 -7.17 2.10 18.56
C SER A 441 -7.62 3.17 19.56
N THR A 442 -7.46 4.46 19.23
CA THR A 442 -8.05 5.57 20.00
C THR A 442 -9.57 5.54 19.90
N VAL A 443 -10.12 5.38 18.70
CA VAL A 443 -11.57 5.32 18.49
C VAL A 443 -12.17 4.06 19.13
N GLU A 444 -11.49 2.92 19.06
CA GLU A 444 -11.88 1.68 19.73
C GLU A 444 -11.98 1.90 21.25
N ALA A 445 -10.99 2.58 21.86
CA ALA A 445 -11.03 2.96 23.28
C ALA A 445 -12.20 3.90 23.60
N MET A 446 -12.41 4.94 22.77
CA MET A 446 -13.51 5.88 22.92
C MET A 446 -14.87 5.18 22.88
N SER A 447 -15.04 4.22 21.98
CA SER A 447 -16.29 3.45 21.85
C SER A 447 -16.64 2.63 23.09
N ALA A 448 -15.63 2.31 23.91
CA ALA A 448 -15.77 1.60 25.18
C ALA A 448 -15.87 2.54 26.39
N GLY A 449 -15.94 3.86 26.19
CA GLY A 449 -15.90 4.86 27.27
C GLY A 449 -14.55 4.93 27.99
N CYS A 450 -13.46 4.45 27.36
CA CYS A 450 -12.11 4.60 27.86
C CYS A 450 -11.57 5.96 27.41
N VAL A 451 -11.39 6.90 28.36
CA VAL A 451 -11.20 8.32 28.03
C VAL A 451 -9.82 8.56 27.43
N PRO A 452 -9.71 9.07 26.19
CA PRO A 452 -8.43 9.26 25.55
C PRO A 452 -7.70 10.51 26.06
N VAL A 453 -6.42 10.33 26.41
CA VAL A 453 -5.42 11.37 26.66
C VAL A 453 -4.28 11.13 25.66
N VAL A 454 -4.36 11.77 24.51
CA VAL A 454 -3.57 11.43 23.32
C VAL A 454 -2.84 12.64 22.76
N ILE A 455 -1.76 12.39 22.03
CA ILE A 455 -0.95 13.48 21.46
C ILE A 455 -1.80 14.37 20.54
N GLY A 456 -1.66 15.69 20.68
CA GLY A 456 -2.34 16.71 19.86
C GLY A 456 -1.67 16.92 18.51
N ARG A 457 -1.44 15.84 17.76
CA ARG A 457 -0.76 15.85 16.45
C ARG A 457 -1.44 14.87 15.48
N ALA A 458 -1.22 15.11 14.19
CA ALA A 458 -1.70 14.27 13.09
C ALA A 458 -3.17 13.80 13.21
N GLY A 459 -3.45 12.51 13.00
CA GLY A 459 -4.81 11.96 12.97
C GLY A 459 -5.59 12.08 14.28
N GLN A 460 -4.90 12.22 15.42
CA GLN A 460 -5.57 12.33 16.73
C GLN A 460 -6.40 13.62 16.85
N VAL A 461 -5.94 14.72 16.22
CA VAL A 461 -6.58 16.05 16.30
C VAL A 461 -7.96 16.07 15.65
N GLU A 462 -8.20 15.25 14.63
CA GLU A 462 -9.52 15.14 14.01
C GLU A 462 -10.46 14.17 14.74
N ILE A 463 -9.91 13.26 15.56
CA ILE A 463 -10.72 12.31 16.33
C ILE A 463 -11.24 12.97 17.61
N ILE A 464 -10.36 13.66 18.34
CA ILE A 464 -10.64 14.20 19.68
C ILE A 464 -11.16 15.63 19.63
N GLN A 465 -12.30 15.86 20.27
CA GLN A 465 -12.77 17.18 20.68
C GLN A 465 -12.21 17.49 22.07
N ASP A 466 -11.15 18.29 22.14
CA ASP A 466 -10.42 18.58 23.38
C ASP A 466 -11.35 19.10 24.49
N GLY A 467 -11.25 18.51 25.68
CA GLY A 467 -12.10 18.81 26.84
C GLY A 467 -13.55 18.35 26.71
N ARG A 468 -13.94 17.63 25.65
CA ARG A 468 -15.29 17.08 25.45
C ARG A 468 -15.31 15.57 25.26
N SER A 469 -14.39 15.04 24.46
CA SER A 469 -14.30 13.61 24.14
C SER A 469 -12.93 13.02 24.52
N GLY A 470 -12.18 13.71 25.37
CA GLY A 470 -10.80 13.41 25.72
C GLY A 470 -9.92 14.65 25.86
N PHE A 471 -8.61 14.45 26.00
CA PHE A 471 -7.62 15.53 26.01
C PHE A 471 -6.52 15.32 24.96
N LEU A 472 -6.12 16.44 24.34
CA LEU A 472 -4.95 16.54 23.48
C LEU A 472 -3.76 17.11 24.25
N TRP A 473 -2.61 16.45 24.20
CA TRP A 473 -1.39 16.90 24.87
C TRP A 473 -0.24 17.16 23.90
N SER A 474 0.68 18.07 24.27
CA SER A 474 1.90 18.34 23.47
C SER A 474 3.19 17.98 24.20
N THR A 475 3.16 17.88 25.54
CA THR A 475 4.30 17.53 26.38
C THR A 475 3.97 16.37 27.32
N LEU A 476 4.98 15.65 27.81
CA LEU A 476 4.77 14.66 28.88
C LEU A 476 4.21 15.28 30.17
N THR A 477 4.47 16.57 30.41
CA THR A 477 3.86 17.31 31.53
C THR A 477 2.35 17.42 31.35
N ASP A 478 1.87 17.72 30.14
CA ASP A 478 0.45 17.75 29.83
C ASP A 478 -0.20 16.38 29.96
N LEU A 479 0.45 15.33 29.44
CA LEU A 479 -0.01 13.94 29.58
C LEU A 479 -0.26 13.59 31.05
N LYS A 480 0.73 13.85 31.92
CA LYS A 480 0.62 13.62 33.37
C LYS A 480 -0.47 14.48 34.00
N ARG A 481 -0.52 15.78 33.68
CA ARG A 481 -1.50 16.73 34.22
C ARG A 481 -2.94 16.31 33.91
N TYR A 482 -3.24 16.03 32.65
CA TYR A 482 -4.58 15.61 32.23
C TYR A 482 -4.97 14.25 32.80
N SER A 483 -4.02 13.32 32.88
CA SER A 483 -4.26 12.02 33.50
C SER A 483 -4.59 12.17 34.99
N LEU A 484 -3.79 12.93 35.76
CA LEU A 484 -4.06 13.17 37.19
C LEU A 484 -5.39 13.89 37.43
N MET A 485 -5.77 14.81 36.55
CA MET A 485 -7.06 15.48 36.60
C MET A 485 -8.21 14.48 36.46
N LEU A 486 -8.14 13.58 35.46
CA LEU A 486 -9.16 12.56 35.24
C LEU A 486 -9.14 11.43 36.27
N ILE A 487 -7.99 11.15 36.89
CA ILE A 487 -7.88 10.21 37.99
C ILE A 487 -8.64 10.74 39.22
N ARG A 488 -8.53 12.04 39.50
CA ARG A 488 -9.11 12.69 40.70
C ARG A 488 -10.57 13.09 40.53
N ASP A 489 -10.99 13.48 39.33
CA ASP A 489 -12.36 13.93 39.05
C ASP A 489 -13.11 12.89 38.21
N GLU A 490 -13.81 11.99 38.91
CA GLU A 490 -14.62 10.94 38.29
C GLU A 490 -15.80 11.51 37.49
N HIS A 491 -16.39 12.62 37.92
CA HIS A 491 -17.50 13.24 37.21
C HIS A 491 -17.04 13.82 35.86
N LEU A 492 -15.90 14.53 35.84
CA LEU A 492 -15.27 14.95 34.59
C LEU A 492 -14.94 13.76 33.70
N ARG A 493 -14.34 12.70 34.27
CA ARG A 493 -14.00 11.48 33.52
C ARG A 493 -15.24 10.86 32.89
N GLN A 494 -16.36 10.75 33.62
CA GLN A 494 -17.60 10.21 33.09
C GLN A 494 -18.15 11.08 31.95
N ARG A 495 -18.20 12.41 32.12
CA ARG A 495 -18.63 13.32 31.04
C ARG A 495 -17.78 13.16 29.77
N LEU A 496 -16.46 13.06 29.91
CA LEU A 496 -15.58 12.85 28.74
C LEU A 496 -15.75 11.45 28.13
N ALA A 497 -16.04 10.43 28.94
CA ALA A 497 -16.34 9.09 28.45
C ALA A 497 -17.62 9.09 27.60
N ASP A 498 -18.68 9.77 28.06
CA ASP A 498 -19.92 9.90 27.30
C ASP A 498 -19.70 10.67 25.99
N GLY A 499 -18.92 11.76 26.03
CA GLY A 499 -18.51 12.50 24.85
C GLY A 499 -17.65 11.68 23.88
N ALA A 500 -16.76 10.82 24.41
CA ALA A 500 -15.94 9.90 23.63
C ALA A 500 -16.80 8.86 22.89
N ILE A 501 -17.76 8.24 23.59
CA ILE A 501 -18.70 7.28 22.99
C ILE A 501 -19.57 7.95 21.92
N ALA A 502 -20.07 9.16 22.19
CA ALA A 502 -20.87 9.90 21.22
C ALA A 502 -20.05 10.22 19.95
N ARG A 503 -18.81 10.68 20.13
CA ARG A 503 -17.89 11.02 19.03
C ARG A 503 -17.45 9.80 18.23
N SER A 504 -17.23 8.65 18.87
CA SER A 504 -16.76 7.44 18.18
C SER A 504 -17.75 6.91 17.14
N ARG A 505 -19.05 7.22 17.28
CA ARG A 505 -20.10 6.80 16.33
C ARG A 505 -19.90 7.36 14.92
N GLU A 506 -19.22 8.49 14.78
CA GLU A 506 -18.89 9.05 13.45
C GLU A 506 -17.88 8.21 12.66
N PHE A 507 -17.19 7.29 13.33
CA PHE A 507 -16.19 6.39 12.75
C PHE A 507 -16.64 4.92 12.81
N ALA A 508 -17.89 4.67 13.17
CA ALA A 508 -18.44 3.34 13.28
C ALA A 508 -18.46 2.62 11.93
N ARG A 509 -18.42 1.28 11.98
CA ARG A 509 -18.39 0.41 10.80
C ARG A 509 -19.54 0.69 9.81
N ASP A 510 -20.75 0.95 10.30
CA ASP A 510 -21.91 1.28 9.46
C ASP A 510 -21.71 2.58 8.66
N VAL A 511 -21.09 3.59 9.25
CA VAL A 511 -20.69 4.83 8.55
C VAL A 511 -19.66 4.53 7.46
N PHE A 512 -18.67 3.68 7.74
CA PHE A 512 -17.70 3.22 6.73
C PHE A 512 -18.37 2.48 5.57
N VAL A 513 -19.29 1.56 5.86
CA VAL A 513 -20.05 0.79 4.86
C VAL A 513 -20.87 1.72 3.97
N ALA A 514 -21.64 2.63 4.57
CA ALA A 514 -22.47 3.58 3.82
C ALA A 514 -21.62 4.48 2.90
N ASN A 515 -20.48 4.97 3.37
CA ASN A 515 -19.58 5.79 2.56
C ASN A 515 -18.87 4.98 1.47
N THR A 516 -18.48 3.74 1.73
CA THR A 516 -17.90 2.82 0.74
C THR A 516 -18.87 2.57 -0.40
N LEU A 517 -20.11 2.18 -0.10
CA LEU A 517 -21.14 1.91 -1.11
C LEU A 517 -21.40 3.14 -1.98
N ARG A 518 -21.66 4.29 -1.35
CA ARG A 518 -21.92 5.56 -2.05
C ARG A 518 -20.79 5.96 -3.00
N THR A 519 -19.54 5.82 -2.56
CA THR A 519 -18.38 6.25 -3.34
C THR A 519 -18.03 5.26 -4.46
N VAL A 520 -18.25 3.96 -4.23
CA VAL A 520 -18.12 2.91 -5.26
C VAL A 520 -19.18 3.06 -6.36
N GLU A 521 -20.44 3.28 -6.00
CA GLU A 521 -21.52 3.56 -6.96
C GLU A 521 -21.16 4.75 -7.86
N ARG A 522 -20.71 5.85 -7.26
CA ARG A 522 -20.23 7.01 -8.03
C ARG A 522 -19.07 6.66 -8.95
N ALA A 523 -18.10 5.87 -8.48
CA ALA A 523 -16.95 5.46 -9.29
C ALA A 523 -17.38 4.62 -10.50
N LEU A 524 -18.35 3.71 -10.32
CA LEU A 524 -18.92 2.88 -11.37
C LEU A 524 -19.71 3.70 -12.41
N CYS A 525 -20.39 4.77 -11.99
CA CYS A 525 -21.13 5.67 -12.89
C CYS A 525 -20.25 6.63 -13.70
N ARG A 526 -18.96 6.80 -13.35
CA ARG A 526 -18.07 7.68 -14.14
C ARG A 526 -17.84 7.07 -15.55
N PRO A 527 -17.79 7.93 -16.61
CA PRO A 527 -17.37 7.51 -17.93
C PRO A 527 -15.99 6.85 -17.84
N ALA A 528 -15.84 5.71 -18.52
CA ALA A 528 -14.62 4.91 -18.52
C ALA A 528 -13.48 5.58 -19.30
#